data_AF-A0A2H3CM71-F1
#
_entry.id   AF-A0A2H3CM71-F1
#
_cell.length_a   1.000
_cell.length_b   1.000
_cell.length_c   1.000
_cell.angle_alpha   90.00
_cell.angle_beta   90.00
_cell.angle_gamma   90.00
#
_symmetry.space_group_name_H-M   'P 1'
#
loop_
_entity.id
_entity.type
_entity.pdbx_description
1 polymer ?
#
loop_
_entity_poly.entity_id
_entity_poly.type
_entity_poly.pdbx_seq_one_letter_code
_entity_poly.pdbx_strand_id
1 'polypeptide(L)'
;MCLDSNSVDEITTSQIVTHQGIVAKLLWGNAQQLNVFLYNGVLYIEEYDPKPDRRHTFVHDGECIGSNFEALCTGESPNGVHDLHAQWCAGVTFNLGDLKVVLAGEVDCQKNSNFTGQAKDCLELKTRSRDSKQPPAKLRWYFQSSLIGVPTIVLGWHKGGVLTAVDMIDVASMVNETTLQQRYDNTAIFLSALRRHCMVHAMEKDENPIWRVMTENQLHQGATIRALNSEEVQSLNRNDERVGILPSWFVTALQK
;
A
#
# COMPACT_ATOMS: atom_id res chain seq x y z
N MET A 1 14.45 -1.71 3.57
CA MET A 1 15.39 -2.31 2.59
C MET A 1 14.54 -2.91 1.48
N CYS A 2 14.87 -2.70 0.20
CA CYS A 2 14.15 -3.37 -0.88
C CYS A 2 14.43 -4.88 -0.78
N LEU A 3 13.37 -5.70 -0.85
CA LEU A 3 13.49 -7.15 -0.79
C LEU A 3 14.04 -7.68 -2.12
N ASP A 4 15.01 -8.58 -2.05
CA ASP A 4 15.48 -9.31 -3.21
C ASP A 4 14.45 -10.39 -3.59
N SER A 5 14.49 -10.86 -4.84
CA SER A 5 13.54 -11.85 -5.37
C SER A 5 13.52 -13.19 -4.61
N ASN A 6 14.50 -13.44 -3.74
CA ASN A 6 14.65 -14.67 -2.94
C ASN A 6 14.42 -14.44 -1.43
N SER A 7 13.86 -13.30 -1.02
CA SER A 7 13.63 -12.97 0.40
C SER A 7 12.40 -13.68 1.00
N VAL A 8 12.21 -14.97 0.72
CA VAL A 8 11.14 -15.79 1.34
C VAL A 8 11.29 -15.78 2.86
N ASP A 9 12.52 -15.82 3.37
CA ASP A 9 12.83 -15.74 4.80
C ASP A 9 12.33 -14.43 5.44
N GLU A 10 12.41 -13.31 4.72
CA GLU A 10 11.90 -12.03 5.23
C GLU A 10 10.38 -12.06 5.40
N ILE A 11 9.68 -12.70 4.46
CA ILE A 11 8.23 -12.89 4.51
C ILE A 11 7.85 -13.83 5.66
N THR A 12 8.48 -15.00 5.76
CA THR A 12 8.11 -16.03 6.76
C THR A 12 8.49 -15.65 8.19
N THR A 13 9.50 -14.80 8.38
CA THR A 13 9.89 -14.28 9.70
C THR A 13 9.17 -12.99 10.11
N SER A 14 8.39 -12.39 9.21
CA SER A 14 7.58 -11.21 9.51
C SER A 14 6.35 -11.55 10.36
N GLN A 15 5.74 -10.55 10.97
CA GLN A 15 4.44 -10.72 11.61
C GLN A 15 3.28 -10.36 10.68
N ILE A 16 3.53 -9.49 9.69
CA ILE A 16 2.51 -8.94 8.79
C ILE A 16 3.07 -8.79 7.39
N VAL A 17 2.26 -9.16 6.39
CA VAL A 17 2.52 -8.94 4.96
C VAL A 17 1.32 -8.25 4.34
N THR A 18 1.53 -7.09 3.70
CA THR A 18 0.43 -6.32 3.09
C THR A 18 0.93 -5.32 2.04
N HIS A 19 0.02 -4.55 1.44
CA HIS A 19 0.37 -3.43 0.56
C HIS A 19 0.63 -2.16 1.38
N GLN A 20 1.59 -1.36 0.92
CA GLN A 20 1.95 -0.05 1.49
C GLN A 20 0.72 0.84 1.68
N GLY A 21 -0.17 0.88 0.67
CA GLY A 21 -1.34 1.75 0.69
C GLY A 21 -2.30 1.46 1.84
N ILE A 22 -2.36 0.21 2.31
CA ILE A 22 -3.18 -0.17 3.46
C ILE A 22 -2.63 0.47 4.73
N VAL A 23 -1.34 0.27 5.00
CA VAL A 23 -0.69 0.85 6.19
C VAL A 23 -0.71 2.38 6.15
N ALA A 24 -0.51 2.99 4.98
CA ALA A 24 -0.65 4.44 4.83
C ALA A 24 -2.04 4.91 5.28
N LYS A 25 -3.11 4.30 4.76
CA LYS A 25 -4.50 4.67 5.10
C LYS A 25 -4.83 4.50 6.59
N LEU A 26 -4.28 3.47 7.24
CA LEU A 26 -4.36 3.33 8.69
C LEU A 26 -3.65 4.49 9.42
N LEU A 27 -2.47 4.89 8.96
CA LEU A 27 -1.67 5.97 9.58
C LEU A 27 -2.29 7.36 9.39
N TRP A 28 -2.76 7.72 8.19
CA TRP A 28 -3.36 9.04 7.97
C TRP A 28 -4.82 9.13 8.42
N GLY A 29 -5.51 8.00 8.59
CA GLY A 29 -6.85 7.93 9.15
C GLY A 29 -7.92 7.97 8.06
N ASN A 30 -8.05 6.85 7.34
CA ASN A 30 -9.07 6.65 6.32
C ASN A 30 -9.75 5.29 6.52
N ALA A 31 -11.07 5.29 6.54
CA ALA A 31 -11.85 4.07 6.66
C ALA A 31 -11.56 3.11 5.50
N GLN A 32 -11.45 1.83 5.82
CA GLN A 32 -11.16 0.76 4.86
C GLN A 32 -11.95 -0.49 5.20
N GLN A 33 -12.20 -1.30 4.18
CA GLN A 33 -12.60 -2.69 4.35
C GLN A 33 -11.44 -3.57 3.90
N LEU A 34 -11.03 -4.51 4.75
CA LEU A 34 -9.88 -5.36 4.55
C LEU A 34 -10.29 -6.82 4.65
N ASN A 35 -9.68 -7.69 3.85
CA ASN A 35 -9.68 -9.13 4.10
C ASN A 35 -8.37 -9.49 4.80
N VAL A 36 -8.47 -10.31 5.85
CA VAL A 36 -7.34 -10.67 6.71
C VAL A 36 -7.31 -12.18 6.86
N PHE A 37 -6.12 -12.76 6.72
CA PHE A 37 -5.92 -14.20 6.82
C PHE A 37 -4.60 -14.49 7.55
N LEU A 38 -4.64 -15.37 8.54
CA LEU A 38 -3.44 -15.82 9.26
C LEU A 38 -2.89 -17.06 8.55
N TYR A 39 -1.62 -17.10 8.22
CA TYR A 39 -1.01 -18.31 7.66
C TYR A 39 0.41 -18.47 8.22
N ASN A 40 0.71 -19.63 8.82
CA ASN A 40 1.99 -19.93 9.48
C ASN A 40 2.46 -18.83 10.45
N GLY A 41 1.52 -18.24 11.21
CA GLY A 41 1.83 -17.19 12.20
C GLY A 41 2.02 -15.78 11.63
N VAL A 42 1.92 -15.61 10.30
CA VAL A 42 1.99 -14.33 9.59
C VAL A 42 0.59 -13.85 9.23
N LEU A 43 0.30 -12.58 9.49
CA LEU A 43 -0.97 -11.95 9.15
C LEU A 43 -0.90 -11.32 7.74
N TYR A 44 -1.67 -11.85 6.81
CA TYR A 44 -1.78 -11.32 5.46
C TYR A 44 -3.02 -10.43 5.34
N ILE A 45 -2.88 -9.26 4.69
CA ILE A 45 -3.94 -8.26 4.61
C ILE A 45 -4.03 -7.72 3.17
N GLU A 46 -5.22 -7.76 2.59
CA GLU A 46 -5.57 -7.12 1.30
C GLU A 46 -6.78 -6.19 1.46
N GLU A 47 -6.93 -5.22 0.55
CA GLU A 47 -8.15 -4.40 0.50
C GLU A 47 -9.31 -5.22 -0.05
N TYR A 48 -10.49 -5.07 0.57
CA TYR A 48 -11.70 -5.63 0.00
C TYR A 48 -12.15 -4.79 -1.19
N ASP A 49 -12.14 -5.40 -2.36
CA ASP A 49 -12.72 -4.84 -3.58
C ASP A 49 -13.99 -5.62 -3.96
N PRO A 50 -15.19 -5.05 -3.76
CA PRO A 50 -16.44 -5.70 -4.12
C PRO A 50 -16.64 -5.82 -5.65
N LYS A 51 -15.97 -4.97 -6.44
CA LYS A 51 -16.16 -4.85 -7.88
C LYS A 51 -14.83 -4.58 -8.56
N PRO A 52 -13.96 -5.61 -8.66
CA PRO A 52 -12.66 -5.47 -9.29
C PRO A 52 -12.83 -5.04 -10.74
N ASP A 53 -12.41 -3.82 -11.04
CA ASP A 53 -12.38 -3.39 -12.42
C ASP A 53 -11.18 -4.02 -13.13
N ARG A 54 -11.39 -5.24 -13.65
CA ARG A 54 -10.37 -5.98 -14.42
C ARG A 54 -10.09 -5.36 -15.79
N ARG A 55 -10.84 -4.33 -16.22
CA ARG A 55 -10.72 -3.74 -17.56
C ARG A 55 -10.50 -2.23 -17.55
N HIS A 56 -10.51 -1.59 -16.38
CA HIS A 56 -10.34 -0.16 -16.14
C HIS A 56 -10.70 0.69 -17.37
N THR A 57 -11.96 0.60 -17.81
CA THR A 57 -12.34 1.11 -19.14
C THR A 57 -12.54 2.62 -19.15
N PHE A 58 -12.51 3.25 -17.98
CA PHE A 58 -12.66 4.68 -17.80
C PHE A 58 -11.48 5.20 -17.00
N VAL A 59 -10.81 6.22 -17.55
CA VAL A 59 -9.72 6.95 -16.90
C VAL A 59 -10.26 8.33 -16.60
N HIS A 60 -10.21 8.76 -15.34
CA HIS A 60 -10.61 10.12 -15.00
C HIS A 60 -9.59 11.13 -15.51
N ASP A 61 -10.00 12.36 -15.83
CA ASP A 61 -9.09 13.41 -16.31
C ASP A 61 -7.87 13.61 -15.38
N GLY A 62 -8.07 13.49 -14.07
CA GLY A 62 -6.99 13.57 -13.09
C GLY A 62 -5.96 12.44 -13.19
N GLU A 63 -6.41 11.20 -13.47
CA GLU A 63 -5.53 10.04 -13.66
C GLU A 63 -4.74 10.17 -14.96
N CYS A 64 -5.40 10.61 -16.04
CA CYS A 64 -4.74 10.89 -17.31
C CYS A 64 -3.67 11.99 -17.18
N ILE A 65 -3.96 13.07 -16.44
CA ILE A 65 -2.99 14.13 -16.17
C ILE A 65 -1.82 13.61 -15.31
N GLY A 66 -2.09 12.77 -14.32
CA GLY A 66 -1.07 12.13 -13.49
C GLY A 66 -0.12 11.28 -14.32
N SER A 67 -0.66 10.33 -15.08
CA SER A 67 0.14 9.44 -15.92
C SER A 67 0.92 10.20 -17.01
N ASN A 68 0.32 11.21 -17.64
CA ASN A 68 1.05 12.03 -18.63
C ASN A 68 2.20 12.81 -17.99
N PHE A 69 2.07 13.22 -16.74
CA PHE A 69 3.16 13.85 -16.00
C PHE A 69 4.28 12.85 -15.67
N GLU A 70 3.92 11.61 -15.30
CA GLU A 70 4.89 10.53 -15.13
C GLU A 70 5.69 10.29 -16.41
N ALA A 71 5.01 10.10 -17.54
CA ALA A 71 5.63 9.92 -18.85
C ALA A 71 6.58 11.09 -19.21
N LEU A 72 6.12 12.34 -19.02
CA LEU A 72 6.94 13.55 -19.22
C LEU A 72 8.22 13.54 -18.38
N CYS A 73 8.13 13.10 -17.14
CA CYS A 73 9.26 13.08 -16.20
C CYS A 73 10.24 11.93 -16.46
N THR A 74 9.79 10.83 -17.06
CA THR A 74 10.60 9.63 -17.33
C THR A 74 11.19 9.61 -18.75
N GLY A 75 10.93 10.64 -19.55
CA GLY A 75 11.46 10.77 -20.91
C GLY A 75 10.65 10.01 -21.97
N GLU A 76 9.44 9.56 -21.62
CA GLU A 76 8.48 9.02 -22.56
C GLU A 76 7.67 10.16 -23.22
N SER A 77 7.16 9.94 -24.43
CA SER A 77 6.39 10.97 -25.14
C SER A 77 5.01 11.11 -24.51
N PRO A 78 4.54 12.26 -24.00
CA PRO A 78 3.19 12.41 -23.42
C PRO A 78 2.04 12.12 -24.39
N ASN A 79 2.32 12.05 -25.69
CA ASN A 79 1.36 11.68 -26.74
C ASN A 79 1.50 10.20 -27.17
N GLY A 80 2.34 9.43 -26.47
CA GLY A 80 2.53 8.01 -26.69
C GLY A 80 1.37 7.18 -26.14
N VAL A 81 1.22 5.97 -26.66
CA VAL A 81 0.37 4.95 -26.02
C VAL A 81 1.18 4.39 -24.86
N HIS A 82 0.92 4.87 -23.65
CA HIS A 82 1.54 4.34 -22.44
C HIS A 82 0.62 3.31 -21.80
N ASP A 83 1.22 2.24 -21.30
CA ASP A 83 0.48 1.24 -20.54
C ASP A 83 0.25 1.75 -19.11
N LEU A 84 -0.96 2.24 -18.83
CA LEU A 84 -1.40 2.67 -17.50
C LEU A 84 -1.37 1.53 -16.46
N HIS A 85 -1.15 0.29 -16.89
CA HIS A 85 -1.06 -0.89 -16.03
C HIS A 85 0.38 -1.33 -15.77
N ALA A 86 1.38 -0.70 -16.39
CA ALA A 86 2.77 -0.97 -16.09
C ALA A 86 3.11 -0.41 -14.70
N GLN A 87 3.43 -1.29 -13.76
CA GLN A 87 3.78 -0.93 -12.39
C GLN A 87 5.10 -1.57 -12.00
N TRP A 88 5.94 -0.80 -11.30
CA TRP A 88 7.11 -1.33 -10.62
C TRP A 88 6.93 -1.17 -9.12
N CYS A 89 7.08 -2.25 -8.38
CA CYS A 89 6.87 -2.27 -6.93
C CYS A 89 8.17 -2.58 -6.18
N ALA A 90 8.45 -1.80 -5.15
CA ALA A 90 9.43 -2.14 -4.13
C ALA A 90 8.77 -2.99 -3.03
N GLY A 91 9.34 -4.16 -2.74
CA GLY A 91 9.08 -4.87 -1.49
C GLY A 91 9.94 -4.28 -0.40
N VAL A 92 9.43 -3.91 0.78
CA VAL A 92 10.22 -3.37 1.88
C VAL A 92 9.88 -4.03 3.21
N THR A 93 10.89 -4.24 4.03
CA THR A 93 10.70 -4.55 5.46
C THR A 93 10.87 -3.28 6.29
N PHE A 94 9.96 -3.04 7.23
CA PHE A 94 10.09 -2.02 8.26
C PHE A 94 9.48 -2.50 9.59
N ASN A 95 9.87 -1.84 10.69
CA ASN A 95 9.31 -2.12 12.00
C ASN A 95 8.22 -1.09 12.33
N LEU A 96 7.06 -1.58 12.73
CA LEU A 96 5.95 -0.79 13.23
C LEU A 96 5.75 -1.13 14.71
N GLY A 97 6.38 -0.33 15.58
CA GLY A 97 6.62 -0.75 16.95
C GLY A 97 7.48 -2.01 16.98
N ASP A 98 6.97 -3.05 17.60
CA ASP A 98 7.54 -4.39 17.77
C ASP A 98 7.08 -5.38 16.68
N LEU A 99 6.32 -4.92 15.68
CA LEU A 99 5.91 -5.72 14.53
C LEU A 99 6.89 -5.54 13.36
N LYS A 100 7.50 -6.62 12.89
CA LYS A 100 8.18 -6.70 11.59
C LYS A 100 7.12 -6.82 10.50
N VAL A 101 7.04 -5.81 9.63
CA VAL A 101 6.05 -5.72 8.56
C VAL A 101 6.75 -5.73 7.22
N VAL A 102 6.28 -6.58 6.31
CA VAL A 102 6.64 -6.57 4.90
C VAL A 102 5.56 -5.85 4.11
N LEU A 103 5.97 -4.85 3.32
CA LEU A 103 5.12 -4.08 2.44
C LEU A 103 5.52 -4.27 0.98
N ALA A 104 4.54 -4.27 0.07
CA ALA A 104 4.77 -3.98 -1.33
C ALA A 104 4.15 -2.62 -1.67
N GLY A 105 4.91 -1.74 -2.34
CA GLY A 105 4.41 -0.45 -2.81
C GLY A 105 4.99 -0.08 -4.17
N GLU A 106 4.15 0.52 -5.00
CA GLU A 106 4.52 1.07 -6.31
C GLU A 106 5.54 2.21 -6.14
N VAL A 107 6.43 2.35 -7.12
CA VAL A 107 7.39 3.44 -7.21
C VAL A 107 7.41 3.98 -8.64
N ASP A 108 7.32 5.30 -8.75
CA ASP A 108 7.06 5.95 -10.04
C ASP A 108 8.30 5.96 -10.94
N CYS A 109 9.48 6.33 -10.42
CA CYS A 109 10.72 6.29 -11.19
C CYS A 109 12.00 6.29 -10.35
N GLN A 110 13.14 6.04 -11.02
CA GLN A 110 14.48 6.23 -10.45
C GLN A 110 15.00 7.64 -10.76
N LYS A 111 15.75 8.24 -9.82
CA LYS A 111 16.28 9.59 -9.93
C LYS A 111 17.32 9.76 -11.05
N ASN A 112 18.13 8.72 -11.26
CA ASN A 112 19.19 8.72 -12.27
C ASN A 112 19.56 7.27 -12.65
N SER A 113 20.50 7.13 -13.59
CA SER A 113 20.97 5.83 -14.08
C SER A 113 21.77 5.01 -13.06
N ASN A 114 22.21 5.61 -11.94
CA ASN A 114 23.01 4.95 -10.90
C ASN A 114 22.10 4.34 -9.83
N PHE A 115 21.09 3.59 -10.26
CA PHE A 115 20.15 2.94 -9.36
C PHE A 115 20.83 1.80 -8.60
N THR A 116 20.82 1.86 -7.27
CA THR A 116 21.46 0.85 -6.41
C THR A 116 20.51 -0.27 -5.99
N GLY A 117 19.29 -0.32 -6.55
CA GLY A 117 18.24 -1.24 -6.10
C GLY A 117 17.51 -0.76 -4.84
N GLN A 118 17.81 0.45 -4.35
CA GLN A 118 17.26 0.97 -3.10
C GLN A 118 16.25 2.10 -3.35
N ALA A 119 15.16 2.10 -2.59
CA ALA A 119 14.12 3.12 -2.70
C ALA A 119 14.60 4.57 -2.49
N LYS A 120 15.75 4.77 -1.81
CA LYS A 120 16.37 6.10 -1.66
C LYS A 120 16.80 6.73 -3.00
N ASP A 121 17.00 5.90 -4.03
CA ASP A 121 17.37 6.31 -5.37
C ASP A 121 16.12 6.56 -6.25
N CYS A 122 14.93 6.38 -5.70
CA CYS A 122 13.67 6.57 -6.40
C CYS A 122 13.02 7.93 -6.11
N LEU A 123 12.05 8.29 -6.93
CA LEU A 123 11.23 9.48 -6.83
C LEU A 123 9.75 9.10 -6.87
N GLU A 124 8.94 9.86 -6.16
CA GLU A 124 7.48 9.89 -6.30
C GLU A 124 7.09 11.06 -7.18
N LEU A 125 6.16 10.88 -8.10
CA LEU A 125 5.63 11.87 -9.02
C LEU A 125 4.18 12.18 -8.62
N LYS A 126 3.86 13.46 -8.50
CA LYS A 126 2.50 13.92 -8.16
C LYS A 126 2.13 15.11 -9.01
N THR A 127 0.85 15.23 -9.35
CA THR A 127 0.31 16.41 -10.05
C THR A 127 -0.70 17.15 -9.18
N ARG A 128 -0.81 18.46 -9.41
CA ARG A 128 -1.84 19.28 -8.77
C ARG A 128 -2.26 20.48 -9.60
N SER A 129 -3.58 20.70 -9.65
CA SER A 129 -4.14 21.89 -10.30
C SER A 129 -3.82 23.14 -9.49
N ARG A 130 -3.38 24.21 -10.15
CA ARG A 130 -3.23 25.55 -9.55
C ARG A 130 -4.56 26.15 -9.12
N ASP A 131 -5.66 25.73 -9.75
CA ASP A 131 -7.00 26.19 -9.42
C ASP A 131 -7.61 25.38 -8.24
N SER A 132 -6.91 24.35 -7.74
CA SER A 132 -7.37 23.55 -6.61
C SER A 132 -7.40 24.38 -5.32
N LYS A 133 -8.60 24.58 -4.78
CA LYS A 133 -8.81 25.24 -3.47
C LYS A 133 -8.43 24.36 -2.29
N GLN A 134 -8.45 23.04 -2.45
CA GLN A 134 -8.04 22.11 -1.38
C GLN A 134 -6.52 22.10 -1.26
N PRO A 135 -5.94 22.17 -0.04
CA PRO A 135 -4.50 22.09 0.18
C PRO A 135 -3.92 20.75 -0.30
N PRO A 136 -2.60 20.66 -0.55
CA PRO A 136 -2.01 19.40 -0.98
C PRO A 136 -2.18 18.36 0.13
N ALA A 137 -2.38 17.10 -0.25
CA ALA A 137 -2.59 15.98 0.66
C ALA A 137 -1.28 15.54 1.34
N LYS A 138 -0.56 16.49 1.97
CA LYS A 138 0.80 16.31 2.48
C LYS A 138 0.96 15.08 3.36
N LEU A 139 0.01 14.84 4.28
CA LEU A 139 0.08 13.70 5.19
C LEU A 139 -0.06 12.36 4.44
N ARG A 140 -0.96 12.29 3.45
CA ARG A 140 -1.12 11.11 2.60
C ARG A 140 0.15 10.85 1.80
N TRP A 141 0.67 11.87 1.11
CA TRP A 141 1.89 11.78 0.33
C TRP A 141 3.10 11.40 1.18
N TYR A 142 3.21 11.97 2.39
CA TYR A 142 4.25 11.62 3.34
C TYR A 142 4.24 10.12 3.66
N PHE A 143 3.11 9.55 4.06
CA PHE A 143 3.06 8.11 4.37
C PHE A 143 3.20 7.23 3.12
N GLN A 144 2.69 7.66 1.96
CA GLN A 144 2.91 6.98 0.68
C GLN A 144 4.41 6.78 0.41
N SER A 145 5.19 7.85 0.42
CA SER A 145 6.61 7.79 0.08
C SER A 145 7.50 7.29 1.23
N SER A 146 7.25 7.71 2.48
CA SER A 146 8.12 7.36 3.61
C SER A 146 8.08 5.88 3.99
N LEU A 147 6.92 5.21 3.87
CA LEU A 147 6.80 3.79 4.21
C LEU A 147 7.63 2.86 3.31
N ILE A 148 7.86 3.27 2.06
CA ILE A 148 8.73 2.55 1.12
C ILE A 148 10.13 3.16 1.03
N GLY A 149 10.41 4.25 1.75
CA GLY A 149 11.73 4.87 1.81
C GLY A 149 12.07 5.76 0.62
N VAL A 150 11.08 6.27 -0.09
CA VAL A 150 11.25 7.27 -1.17
C VAL A 150 11.39 8.65 -0.53
N PRO A 151 12.53 9.36 -0.72
CA PRO A 151 12.85 10.57 0.04
C PRO A 151 12.36 11.86 -0.64
N THR A 152 11.94 11.80 -1.91
CA THR A 152 11.65 13.00 -2.70
C THR A 152 10.40 12.81 -3.55
N ILE A 153 9.52 13.81 -3.49
CA ILE A 153 8.36 13.95 -4.38
C ILE A 153 8.64 15.07 -5.39
N VAL A 154 8.44 14.80 -6.67
CA VAL A 154 8.39 15.79 -7.73
C VAL A 154 6.94 16.16 -7.98
N LEU A 155 6.60 17.43 -7.71
CA LEU A 155 5.23 17.94 -7.82
C LEU A 155 5.07 18.80 -9.08
N GLY A 156 4.29 18.32 -10.04
CA GLY A 156 3.87 19.06 -11.23
C GLY A 156 2.63 19.91 -10.98
N TRP A 157 2.77 21.24 -11.08
CA TRP A 157 1.64 22.16 -11.03
C TRP A 157 1.05 22.38 -12.41
N HIS A 158 -0.24 22.13 -12.59
CA HIS A 158 -0.90 22.30 -13.89
C HIS A 158 -2.08 23.28 -13.83
N LYS A 159 -2.45 23.86 -14.97
CA LYS A 159 -3.67 24.65 -15.15
C LYS A 159 -4.37 24.19 -16.43
N GLY A 160 -5.61 23.70 -16.31
CA GLY A 160 -6.33 23.11 -17.45
C GLY A 160 -5.57 21.95 -18.12
N GLY A 161 -4.86 21.14 -17.32
CA GLY A 161 -4.02 20.03 -17.81
C GLY A 161 -2.63 20.41 -18.33
N VAL A 162 -2.33 21.71 -18.50
CA VAL A 162 -1.01 22.18 -18.96
C VAL A 162 -0.07 22.37 -17.78
N LEU A 163 1.09 21.72 -17.80
CA LEU A 163 2.14 21.90 -16.78
C LEU A 163 2.66 23.35 -16.79
N THR A 164 2.79 23.94 -15.60
CA THR A 164 3.15 25.35 -15.42
C THR A 164 4.33 25.58 -14.47
N ALA A 165 4.59 24.64 -13.56
CA ALA A 165 5.80 24.62 -12.73
C ALA A 165 6.03 23.22 -12.18
N VAL A 166 7.23 22.99 -11.67
CA VAL A 166 7.62 21.79 -10.96
C VAL A 166 8.33 22.19 -9.67
N ASP A 167 7.95 21.57 -8.56
CA ASP A 167 8.65 21.68 -7.28
C ASP A 167 9.21 20.32 -6.86
N MET A 168 10.29 20.34 -6.07
CA MET A 168 10.79 19.16 -5.37
C MET A 168 10.50 19.31 -3.89
N ILE A 169 9.90 18.26 -3.31
CA ILE A 169 9.55 18.22 -1.89
C ILE A 169 10.40 17.13 -1.25
N ASP A 170 11.20 17.53 -0.25
CA ASP A 170 11.83 16.58 0.66
C ASP A 170 10.77 16.00 1.59
N VAL A 171 10.59 14.68 1.54
CA VAL A 171 9.56 13.96 2.32
C VAL A 171 9.75 14.17 3.82
N ALA A 172 11.00 14.24 4.31
CA ALA A 172 11.28 14.46 5.72
C ALA A 172 10.79 15.84 6.21
N SER A 173 10.74 16.83 5.33
CA SER A 173 10.31 18.20 5.65
C SER A 173 8.78 18.40 5.71
N MET A 174 7.98 17.39 5.35
CA MET A 174 6.54 17.57 5.10
C MET A 174 5.68 17.68 6.36
N VAL A 175 6.14 17.15 7.50
CA VAL A 175 5.33 16.86 8.70
C VAL A 175 6.14 17.06 9.98
N ASN A 176 5.43 17.23 11.11
CA ASN A 176 6.03 17.37 12.44
C ASN A 176 5.99 16.03 13.20
N GLU A 177 7.14 15.61 13.74
CA GLU A 177 7.41 14.33 14.39
C GLU A 177 6.41 13.97 15.51
N THR A 178 6.04 14.91 16.37
CA THR A 178 5.19 14.62 17.55
C THR A 178 3.82 14.07 17.18
N THR A 179 3.22 14.56 16.09
CA THR A 179 1.92 14.06 15.62
C THR A 179 2.00 12.73 14.87
N LEU A 180 3.19 12.34 14.40
CA LEU A 180 3.42 11.09 13.69
C LEU A 180 3.54 9.91 14.65
N GLN A 181 4.26 10.10 15.77
CA GLN A 181 4.50 9.01 16.72
C GLN A 181 3.19 8.39 17.20
N GLN A 182 2.22 9.21 17.60
CA GLN A 182 0.90 8.73 18.02
C GLN A 182 0.18 7.92 16.93
N ARG A 183 0.35 8.26 15.64
CA ARG A 183 -0.26 7.52 14.52
C ARG A 183 0.40 6.17 14.33
N TYR A 184 1.73 6.12 14.41
CA TYR A 184 2.49 4.87 14.37
C TYR A 184 2.10 3.97 15.55
N ASP A 185 2.06 4.50 16.77
CA ASP A 185 1.68 3.75 17.97
C ASP A 185 0.26 3.18 17.86
N ASN A 186 -0.72 4.01 17.46
CA ASN A 186 -2.10 3.56 17.28
C ASN A 186 -2.21 2.45 16.22
N THR A 187 -1.46 2.57 15.11
CA THR A 187 -1.46 1.58 14.04
C THR A 187 -0.79 0.28 14.50
N ALA A 188 0.32 0.37 15.24
CA ALA A 188 1.02 -0.78 15.82
C ALA A 188 0.11 -1.53 16.81
N ILE A 189 -0.55 -0.82 17.73
CA ILE A 189 -1.49 -1.38 18.70
C ILE A 189 -2.64 -2.09 17.98
N PHE A 190 -3.24 -1.45 16.97
CA PHE A 190 -4.33 -2.03 16.19
C PHE A 190 -3.92 -3.32 15.50
N LEU A 191 -2.81 -3.31 14.75
CA LEU A 191 -2.35 -4.48 14.01
C LEU A 191 -1.88 -5.61 14.93
N SER A 192 -1.25 -5.28 16.06
CA SER A 192 -0.86 -6.26 17.08
C SER A 192 -2.10 -6.93 17.71
N ALA A 193 -3.13 -6.15 18.05
CA ALA A 193 -4.38 -6.66 18.58
C ALA A 193 -5.12 -7.54 17.56
N LEU A 194 -5.17 -7.13 16.29
CA LEU A 194 -5.78 -7.90 15.21
C LEU A 194 -5.05 -9.23 15.00
N ARG A 195 -3.72 -9.22 14.93
CA ARG A 195 -2.92 -10.45 14.80
C ARG A 195 -3.18 -11.40 15.97
N ARG A 196 -3.15 -10.88 17.20
CA ARG A 196 -3.43 -11.66 18.41
C ARG A 196 -4.84 -12.26 18.38
N HIS A 197 -5.84 -11.51 17.93
CA HIS A 197 -7.21 -12.01 17.77
C HIS A 197 -7.25 -13.23 16.83
N CYS A 198 -6.65 -13.12 15.64
CA CYS A 198 -6.61 -14.23 14.68
C CYS A 198 -5.83 -15.44 15.23
N MET A 199 -4.71 -15.22 15.93
CA MET A 199 -3.92 -16.31 16.52
C MET A 199 -4.69 -17.06 17.61
N VAL A 200 -5.33 -16.34 18.53
CA VAL A 200 -6.13 -16.95 19.61
C VAL A 200 -7.29 -17.75 19.01
N HIS A 201 -7.97 -17.20 18.01
CA HIS A 201 -9.06 -17.93 17.34
C HIS A 201 -8.56 -19.22 16.68
N ALA A 202 -7.46 -19.15 15.93
CA ALA A 202 -6.87 -20.32 15.27
C ALA A 202 -6.48 -21.41 16.29
N MET A 203 -5.98 -21.03 17.46
CA MET A 203 -5.58 -21.97 18.52
C MET A 203 -6.78 -22.57 19.27
N GLU A 204 -7.80 -21.77 19.59
CA GLU A 204 -8.92 -22.20 20.43
C GLU A 204 -10.03 -22.92 19.65
N LYS A 205 -10.22 -22.58 18.38
CA LYS A 205 -11.30 -23.11 17.54
C LYS A 205 -10.84 -24.15 16.54
N ASP A 206 -9.54 -24.34 16.38
CA ASP A 206 -8.96 -25.15 15.28
C ASP A 206 -9.49 -24.72 13.90
N GLU A 207 -9.82 -23.43 13.78
CA GLU A 207 -10.42 -22.81 12.60
C GLU A 207 -9.66 -21.54 12.24
N ASN A 208 -9.36 -21.40 10.94
CA ASN A 208 -8.64 -20.25 10.40
C ASN A 208 -9.44 -19.58 9.28
N PRO A 209 -10.51 -18.84 9.63
CA PRO A 209 -11.36 -18.19 8.63
C PRO A 209 -10.63 -16.98 8.02
N ILE A 210 -11.14 -16.52 6.88
CA ILE A 210 -10.85 -15.18 6.37
C ILE A 210 -11.69 -14.19 7.16
N TRP A 211 -11.07 -13.14 7.68
CA TRP A 211 -11.74 -12.09 8.43
C TRP A 211 -12.01 -10.87 7.56
N ARG A 212 -13.23 -10.35 7.61
CA ARG A 212 -13.55 -8.99 7.16
C ARG A 212 -13.31 -8.03 8.31
N VAL A 213 -12.42 -7.07 8.08
CA VAL A 213 -12.13 -5.99 9.03
C VAL A 213 -12.59 -4.67 8.42
N MET A 214 -13.43 -3.94 9.14
CA MET A 214 -13.90 -2.61 8.75
C MET A 214 -13.33 -1.60 9.74
N THR A 215 -12.46 -0.72 9.26
CA THR A 215 -11.86 0.35 10.06
C THR A 215 -12.64 1.63 9.89
N GLU A 216 -12.68 2.42 10.95
CA GLU A 216 -13.18 3.80 10.90
C GLU A 216 -12.07 4.77 10.48
N ASN A 217 -12.45 6.02 10.18
CA ASN A 217 -11.49 7.08 9.85
C ASN A 217 -10.47 7.33 10.97
N GLN A 218 -10.75 6.91 12.20
CA GLN A 218 -9.82 6.96 13.31
C GLN A 218 -9.80 5.63 14.05
N LEU A 219 -8.63 4.99 14.14
CA LEU A 219 -8.51 3.64 14.73
C LEU A 219 -8.97 3.54 16.20
N HIS A 220 -8.91 4.64 16.95
CA HIS A 220 -9.39 4.67 18.34
C HIS A 220 -10.92 4.50 18.46
N GLN A 221 -11.67 4.68 17.35
CA GLN A 221 -13.12 4.43 17.31
C GLN A 221 -13.45 2.93 17.23
N GLY A 222 -12.42 2.09 17.07
CA GLY A 222 -12.56 0.65 16.94
C GLY A 222 -12.67 0.19 15.49
N ALA A 223 -12.69 -1.12 15.32
CA ALA A 223 -12.93 -1.78 14.05
C ALA A 223 -13.95 -2.90 14.26
N THR A 224 -14.76 -3.15 13.24
CA THR A 224 -15.63 -4.33 13.23
C THR A 224 -14.88 -5.48 12.59
N ILE A 225 -14.87 -6.64 13.25
CA ILE A 225 -14.20 -7.85 12.78
C ILE A 225 -15.24 -8.97 12.72
N ARG A 226 -15.32 -9.66 11.59
CA ARG A 226 -16.17 -10.85 11.45
C ARG A 226 -15.54 -11.88 10.52
N ALA A 227 -15.80 -13.16 10.75
CA ALA A 227 -15.47 -14.20 9.79
C ALA A 227 -16.33 -14.05 8.52
N LEU A 228 -15.75 -14.35 7.36
CA LEU A 228 -16.48 -14.50 6.10
C LEU A 228 -17.21 -15.85 6.08
N ASN A 229 -18.41 -15.87 5.50
CA ASN A 229 -19.12 -17.12 5.22
C ASN A 229 -18.62 -17.76 3.91
N SER A 230 -19.05 -19.00 3.64
CA SER A 230 -18.59 -19.76 2.46
C SER A 230 -18.89 -19.08 1.11
N GLU A 231 -20.03 -18.40 0.98
CA GLU A 231 -20.40 -17.67 -0.24
C GLU A 231 -19.48 -16.46 -0.46
N GLU A 232 -19.17 -15.73 0.61
CA GLU A 232 -18.24 -14.60 0.58
C GLU A 232 -16.81 -15.05 0.26
N VAL A 233 -16.35 -16.18 0.82
CA VAL A 233 -15.03 -16.75 0.48
C VAL A 233 -14.98 -17.19 -0.98
N GLN A 234 -16.03 -17.83 -1.49
CA GLN A 234 -16.10 -18.23 -2.91
C GLN A 234 -16.08 -17.00 -3.83
N SER A 235 -16.88 -15.98 -3.49
CA SER A 235 -16.92 -14.71 -4.21
C SER A 235 -15.57 -13.98 -4.19
N LEU A 236 -14.88 -14.00 -3.05
CA LEU A 236 -13.56 -13.40 -2.89
C LEU A 236 -12.51 -14.10 -3.76
N ASN A 237 -12.52 -15.42 -3.78
CA ASN A 237 -11.54 -16.20 -4.53
C ASN A 237 -11.78 -16.13 -6.03
N ARG A 238 -13.00 -15.81 -6.50
CA ARG A 238 -13.32 -15.54 -7.93
C ARG A 238 -12.89 -16.68 -8.88
N ASN A 239 -12.97 -17.93 -8.41
CA ASN A 239 -12.46 -19.14 -9.07
C ASN A 239 -10.93 -19.23 -9.22
N ASP A 240 -10.17 -18.30 -8.62
CA ASP A 240 -8.73 -18.43 -8.48
C ASP A 240 -8.41 -19.53 -7.44
N GLU A 241 -7.34 -20.27 -7.66
CA GLU A 241 -6.81 -21.21 -6.68
C GLU A 241 -6.13 -20.44 -5.54
N ARG A 242 -6.80 -20.37 -4.39
CA ARG A 242 -6.31 -19.69 -3.19
C ARG A 242 -6.46 -20.54 -1.93
N VAL A 243 -5.56 -20.31 -0.97
CA VAL A 243 -5.67 -20.76 0.41
C VAL A 243 -5.89 -19.51 1.27
N GLY A 244 -7.12 -19.36 1.79
CA GLY A 244 -7.54 -18.09 2.37
C GLY A 244 -7.54 -17.00 1.30
N ILE A 245 -6.77 -15.93 1.51
CA ILE A 245 -6.57 -14.85 0.50
C ILE A 245 -5.32 -15.06 -0.37
N LEU A 246 -4.50 -16.06 -0.06
CA LEU A 246 -3.19 -16.26 -0.69
C LEU A 246 -3.30 -17.15 -1.93
N PRO A 247 -2.60 -16.84 -3.04
CA PRO A 247 -2.50 -17.76 -4.17
C PRO A 247 -1.90 -19.11 -3.76
N SER A 248 -2.45 -20.21 -4.28
CA SER A 248 -1.98 -21.57 -3.94
C SER A 248 -0.52 -21.82 -4.31
N TRP A 249 -0.04 -21.24 -5.42
CA TRP A 249 1.36 -21.33 -5.83
C TRP A 249 2.31 -20.69 -4.81
N PHE A 250 1.88 -19.59 -4.20
CA PHE A 250 2.67 -18.88 -3.19
C PHE A 250 2.75 -19.71 -1.91
N VAL A 251 1.63 -20.26 -1.47
CA VAL A 251 1.60 -21.18 -0.33
C VAL A 251 2.48 -22.40 -0.55
N THR A 252 2.48 -22.97 -1.76
CA THR A 252 3.37 -24.08 -2.11
C THR A 252 4.85 -23.66 -2.07
N ALA A 253 5.17 -22.43 -2.49
CA ALA A 253 6.53 -21.91 -2.43
C ALA A 253 7.02 -21.71 -0.98
N LEU A 254 6.13 -21.34 -0.06
CA LEU A 254 6.46 -21.17 1.37
C LEU A 254 6.72 -22.50 2.11
N GLN A 255 6.35 -23.64 1.52
CA GLN A 255 6.52 -24.97 2.12
C GLN A 255 7.80 -25.69 1.71
N LYS A 256 8.54 -25.13 0.73
CA LYS A 256 9.82 -25.66 0.25
C LYS A 256 10.98 -25.11 1.06
#